data_AF-A0A3L7MV48-F1
#
_entry.id   AF-A0A3L7MV48-F1
#
_cell.length_a   1.000
_cell.length_b   1.000
_cell.length_c   1.000
_cell.angle_alpha   90.00
_cell.angle_beta   90.00
_cell.angle_gamma   90.00
#
_symmetry.space_group_name_H-M   'P 1'
#
loop_
_entity.id
_entity.type
_entity.pdbx_description
1 polymer ?
#
loop_
_entity_poly.entity_id
_entity_poly.type
_entity_poly.pdbx_seq_one_letter_code
_entity_poly.pdbx_strand_id
1 'polypeptide(L)'
;VVIVIVYMILNLIIIGTCLIHLIQNPEYFTLWLKDVELGGEHWHLVDAPHLPFSGIAGIIVLSLLLFPKLALGLSGFETGVAIMGIIKGDDSDTPDNPKGRIRNTKKLLLTAGIIMSLFLISSSLVVSTLIPAEYLAAASGMTGASAKDRALSFLAHGESPSIHAFPFGSVFGTMYDLSTVSILWFAGASAMAALINLVPQYLPRYGMAPEWSRAVKPMVILFTLVNLLVTWVFNADVSAQGGAYATGVLMLILSACVASVIGIYRSRKGSFMFRVPWYFALVTISFAYTAFAVIIEKPEGMKIGAFFIGAIFISSFVSRLLRSTELRFLGFEFVDDHSRFLWETLEHLEFPVLVPHRPGRRELLIKEAIIRKEHRIGPEVPILFLEVSRGDTSEFYQQPLLEVEQYDDRFILKVSRCSSISHVIAAIALELSKFGSPPEIHFGWSDESTLSANLSFLLFGEGNVPWMVKELVSKAQPNPEKQPRIIIG
;
A
#
# COMPACT_ATOMS: atom_id res chain seq x y z
N VAL A 1 -25.33 -8.74 2.73
CA VAL A 1 -25.73 -10.11 2.32
C VAL A 1 -26.98 -10.11 1.46
N VAL A 2 -28.12 -9.56 1.93
CA VAL A 2 -29.39 -9.54 1.17
C VAL A 2 -29.24 -8.90 -0.22
N ILE A 3 -28.63 -7.72 -0.31
CA ILE A 3 -28.37 -7.02 -1.60
C ILE A 3 -27.64 -7.93 -2.60
N VAL A 4 -26.58 -8.62 -2.14
CA VAL A 4 -25.79 -9.53 -2.97
C VAL A 4 -26.65 -10.69 -3.44
N ILE A 5 -27.39 -11.35 -2.54
CA ILE A 5 -28.24 -12.50 -2.90
C ILE A 5 -29.28 -12.11 -3.96
N VAL A 6 -29.96 -10.97 -3.77
CA VAL A 6 -30.98 -10.48 -4.72
C VAL A 6 -30.34 -10.21 -6.08
N TYR A 7 -29.21 -9.50 -6.13
CA TYR A 7 -28.50 -9.23 -7.38
C TYR A 7 -28.05 -10.51 -8.08
N MET A 8 -27.47 -11.46 -7.34
CA MET A 8 -27.02 -12.74 -7.89
C MET A 8 -28.17 -13.58 -8.45
N ILE A 9 -29.31 -13.63 -7.76
CA ILE A 9 -30.51 -14.36 -8.22
C ILE A 9 -31.06 -13.71 -9.49
N LEU A 10 -31.18 -12.38 -9.56
CA LEU A 10 -31.70 -11.71 -10.75
C LEU A 10 -30.79 -11.92 -11.96
N ASN A 11 -29.46 -11.85 -11.78
CA ASN A 11 -28.52 -12.20 -12.85
C ASN A 11 -28.66 -13.67 -13.28
N LEU A 12 -28.82 -14.59 -12.33
CA LEU A 12 -29.01 -16.01 -12.63
C LEU A 12 -30.29 -16.23 -13.45
N ILE A 13 -31.37 -15.53 -13.13
CA ILE A 13 -32.62 -15.59 -13.90
C ILE A 13 -32.40 -15.06 -15.31
N ILE A 14 -31.80 -13.88 -15.48
CA ILE A 14 -31.55 -13.30 -16.82
C ILE A 14 -30.70 -14.24 -17.67
N ILE A 15 -29.54 -14.61 -17.15
CA ILE A 15 -28.58 -15.44 -17.87
C ILE A 15 -29.16 -16.83 -18.12
N GLY A 16 -29.82 -17.43 -17.13
CA GLY A 16 -30.45 -18.75 -17.24
C GLY A 16 -31.51 -18.79 -18.33
N THR A 17 -32.42 -17.81 -18.36
CA THR A 17 -33.45 -17.70 -19.40
C THR A 17 -32.83 -17.54 -20.79
N CYS A 18 -31.80 -16.68 -20.92
CA CYS A 18 -31.10 -16.50 -22.18
C CYS A 18 -30.33 -17.75 -22.64
N LEU A 19 -29.68 -18.47 -21.73
CA LEU A 19 -29.00 -19.73 -22.06
C LEU A 19 -29.99 -20.80 -22.50
N ILE A 20 -31.15 -20.91 -21.85
CA ILE A 20 -32.21 -21.83 -22.26
C ILE A 20 -32.69 -21.46 -23.67
N HIS A 21 -32.87 -20.16 -23.96
CA HIS A 21 -33.25 -19.70 -25.28
C HIS A 21 -32.20 -20.03 -26.35
N LEU A 22 -30.90 -19.88 -26.05
CA LEU A 22 -29.81 -20.28 -26.95
C LEU A 22 -29.77 -21.78 -27.23
N ILE A 23 -30.08 -22.61 -26.23
CA ILE A 23 -30.18 -24.06 -26.41
C ILE A 23 -31.37 -24.43 -27.31
N GLN A 24 -32.47 -23.68 -27.19
CA GLN A 24 -33.67 -23.88 -28.02
C GLN A 24 -33.51 -23.36 -29.45
N ASN A 25 -32.63 -22.37 -29.66
CA ASN A 25 -32.39 -21.71 -30.95
C ASN A 25 -30.88 -21.72 -31.26
N PRO A 26 -30.30 -22.88 -31.63
CA PRO A 26 -28.86 -23.04 -31.84
C PRO A 26 -28.29 -22.16 -32.96
N GLU A 27 -29.13 -21.66 -33.87
CA GLU A 27 -28.78 -20.79 -34.97
C GLU A 27 -28.04 -19.51 -34.53
N TYR A 28 -28.40 -18.92 -33.39
CA TYR A 28 -27.72 -17.72 -32.89
C TYR A 28 -26.26 -18.00 -32.55
N PHE A 29 -25.99 -19.16 -31.96
CA PHE A 29 -24.63 -19.57 -31.61
C PHE A 29 -23.82 -19.94 -32.85
N THR A 30 -24.42 -20.63 -33.82
CA THR A 30 -23.71 -21.01 -35.06
C THR A 30 -23.41 -19.80 -35.95
N LEU A 31 -24.31 -18.82 -36.02
CA LEU A 31 -24.08 -17.55 -36.71
C LEU A 31 -22.94 -16.78 -36.04
N TRP A 32 -23.00 -16.61 -34.72
CA TRP A 32 -21.94 -15.95 -33.96
C TRP A 32 -20.57 -16.63 -34.16
N LEU A 33 -20.51 -17.97 -34.09
CA LEU A 33 -19.27 -18.70 -34.27
C LEU A 33 -18.69 -18.50 -35.68
N LYS A 34 -19.57 -18.50 -36.69
CA LYS A 34 -19.19 -18.25 -38.08
C LYS A 34 -18.64 -16.83 -38.25
N ASP A 35 -19.25 -15.82 -37.64
CA ASP A 35 -18.76 -14.43 -37.68
C ASP A 35 -17.39 -14.29 -37.00
N VAL A 36 -17.19 -14.99 -35.88
CA VAL A 36 -15.90 -15.06 -35.18
C VAL A 36 -14.81 -15.70 -36.07
N GLU A 37 -15.13 -16.79 -36.77
CA GLU A 37 -14.20 -17.50 -37.65
C GLU A 37 -13.85 -16.71 -38.92
N LEU A 38 -14.85 -16.08 -39.55
CA LEU A 38 -14.68 -15.31 -40.79
C LEU A 38 -13.72 -14.12 -40.60
N GLY A 39 -13.80 -13.45 -39.45
CA GLY A 39 -12.93 -12.34 -39.13
C GLY A 39 -13.04 -11.14 -40.08
N GLY A 40 -12.07 -10.23 -40.00
CA GLY A 40 -12.06 -9.00 -40.79
C GLY A 40 -13.24 -8.09 -40.47
N GLU A 41 -14.03 -7.74 -41.50
CA GLU A 41 -15.18 -6.82 -41.39
C GLU A 41 -16.32 -7.33 -40.51
N HIS A 42 -16.37 -8.64 -40.24
CA HIS A 42 -17.36 -9.25 -39.34
C HIS A 42 -17.01 -8.96 -37.86
N TRP A 43 -15.76 -8.61 -37.57
CA TRP A 43 -15.39 -8.14 -36.24
C TRP A 43 -15.72 -6.65 -36.14
N HIS A 44 -16.81 -6.32 -35.46
CA HIS A 44 -17.25 -4.95 -35.19
C HIS A 44 -16.32 -4.23 -34.17
N LEU A 45 -15.06 -4.01 -34.56
CA LEU A 45 -14.04 -3.37 -33.74
C LEU A 45 -14.10 -1.85 -33.87
N VAL A 46 -14.41 -1.17 -32.77
CA VAL A 46 -14.50 0.30 -32.71
C VAL A 46 -13.15 0.97 -33.02
N ASP A 47 -12.05 0.41 -32.53
CA ASP A 47 -10.72 1.04 -32.58
C ASP A 47 -9.83 0.52 -33.73
N ALA A 48 -10.23 -0.56 -34.40
CA ALA A 48 -9.42 -1.22 -35.45
C ALA A 48 -10.30 -1.93 -36.51
N PRO A 49 -11.13 -1.19 -37.27
CA PRO A 49 -12.17 -1.76 -38.14
C PRO A 49 -11.65 -2.59 -39.34
N HIS A 50 -10.34 -2.62 -39.59
CA HIS A 50 -9.75 -3.23 -40.80
C HIS A 50 -8.53 -4.11 -40.52
N LEU A 51 -8.57 -4.92 -39.47
CA LEU A 51 -7.53 -5.94 -39.25
C LEU A 51 -7.72 -7.08 -40.29
N PRO A 52 -6.75 -7.34 -41.19
CA PRO A 52 -6.89 -8.33 -42.27
C PRO A 52 -6.70 -9.78 -41.80
N PHE A 53 -6.87 -10.04 -40.50
CA PHE A 53 -6.68 -11.37 -39.92
C PHE A 53 -8.02 -12.12 -39.87
N SER A 54 -7.98 -13.39 -40.25
CA SER A 54 -9.10 -14.33 -40.16
C SER A 54 -8.65 -15.68 -39.60
N GLY A 55 -9.59 -16.51 -39.18
CA GLY A 55 -9.32 -17.83 -38.62
C GLY A 55 -8.64 -17.81 -37.24
N ILE A 56 -8.19 -18.99 -36.79
CA ILE A 56 -7.74 -19.25 -35.42
C ILE A 56 -6.58 -18.33 -35.00
N ALA A 57 -5.62 -18.08 -35.89
CA ALA A 57 -4.48 -17.20 -35.60
C ALA A 57 -4.94 -15.76 -35.34
N GLY A 58 -5.89 -15.26 -36.13
CA GLY A 58 -6.50 -13.95 -35.92
C GLY A 58 -7.22 -13.87 -34.57
N ILE A 59 -8.00 -14.90 -34.22
CA ILE A 59 -8.71 -14.96 -32.93
C ILE A 59 -7.72 -14.92 -31.76
N ILE A 60 -6.60 -15.64 -31.83
CA ILE A 60 -5.57 -15.63 -30.78
C ILE A 60 -4.96 -14.23 -30.65
N VAL A 61 -4.56 -13.61 -31.76
CA VAL A 61 -3.98 -12.26 -31.76
C VAL A 61 -4.97 -11.24 -31.20
N LEU A 62 -6.23 -11.29 -31.63
CA LEU A 62 -7.27 -10.40 -31.15
C LEU A 62 -7.56 -10.63 -29.66
N SER A 63 -7.62 -11.89 -29.22
CA SER A 63 -7.81 -12.24 -27.81
C SER A 63 -6.69 -11.68 -26.95
N LEU A 64 -5.44 -11.77 -27.41
CA LEU A 64 -4.29 -11.17 -26.72
C LEU A 64 -4.40 -9.64 -26.69
N LEU A 65 -4.80 -9.01 -27.80
CA LEU A 65 -4.97 -7.55 -27.88
C LEU A 65 -6.10 -7.01 -26.99
N LEU A 66 -7.21 -7.75 -26.87
CA LEU A 66 -8.38 -7.36 -26.09
C LEU A 66 -8.31 -7.82 -24.63
N PHE A 67 -7.40 -8.75 -24.31
CA PHE A 67 -7.19 -9.23 -22.95
C PHE A 67 -7.03 -8.11 -21.90
N PRO A 68 -6.31 -7.01 -22.16
CA PRO A 68 -6.20 -5.91 -21.21
C PRO A 68 -7.54 -5.25 -20.87
N LYS A 69 -8.47 -5.19 -21.83
CA LYS A 69 -9.81 -4.64 -21.62
C LYS A 69 -10.64 -5.54 -20.69
N LEU A 70 -10.44 -6.86 -20.75
CA LEU A 70 -11.09 -7.82 -19.85
C LEU A 70 -10.50 -7.82 -18.44
N ALA A 71 -9.21 -7.49 -18.30
CA ALA A 71 -8.54 -7.48 -17.01
C ALA A 71 -9.10 -6.43 -16.04
N LEU A 72 -9.80 -5.40 -16.52
CA LEU A 72 -10.56 -4.48 -15.66
C LEU A 72 -11.67 -5.20 -14.88
N GLY A 73 -12.27 -6.23 -15.47
CA GLY A 73 -13.31 -7.03 -14.83
C GLY A 73 -12.81 -7.89 -13.66
N LEU A 74 -11.48 -8.00 -13.48
CA LEU A 74 -10.86 -8.64 -12.32
C LEU A 74 -10.73 -7.68 -11.12
N SER A 75 -11.12 -6.41 -11.28
CA SER A 75 -11.05 -5.46 -10.19
C SER A 75 -12.14 -5.73 -9.14
N GLY A 76 -11.69 -5.96 -7.91
CA GLY A 76 -12.50 -6.30 -6.73
C GLY A 76 -11.84 -7.34 -5.83
N PHE A 77 -10.90 -8.12 -6.36
CA PHE A 77 -10.14 -9.13 -5.60
C PHE A 77 -9.23 -8.52 -4.54
N GLU A 78 -8.69 -7.34 -4.81
CA GLU A 78 -7.89 -6.49 -3.94
C GLU A 78 -8.63 -6.14 -2.64
N THR A 79 -9.93 -5.86 -2.71
CA THR A 79 -10.78 -5.69 -1.53
C THR A 79 -10.97 -7.02 -0.77
N GLY A 80 -11.02 -8.14 -1.50
CA GLY A 80 -11.01 -9.49 -0.92
C GLY A 80 -9.70 -9.83 -0.19
N VAL A 81 -8.58 -9.29 -0.65
CA VAL A 81 -7.28 -9.41 0.04
C VAL A 81 -7.25 -8.57 1.32
N ALA A 82 -7.85 -7.38 1.30
CA ALA A 82 -7.91 -6.50 2.47
C ALA A 82 -8.63 -7.13 3.68
N ILE A 83 -9.59 -8.03 3.44
CA ILE A 83 -10.35 -8.71 4.50
C ILE A 83 -9.70 -10.01 5.01
N MET A 84 -8.53 -10.41 4.47
CA MET A 84 -7.89 -11.67 4.88
C MET A 84 -7.58 -11.72 6.37
N GLY A 85 -7.25 -10.58 6.99
CA GLY A 85 -6.93 -10.49 8.42
C GLY A 85 -8.11 -10.76 9.36
N ILE A 86 -9.34 -10.55 8.89
CA ILE A 86 -10.57 -10.72 9.68
C ILE A 86 -11.25 -12.08 9.45
N ILE A 87 -10.72 -12.90 8.54
CA ILE A 87 -11.24 -14.26 8.32
C ILE A 87 -10.94 -15.12 9.55
N LYS A 88 -11.99 -15.76 10.08
CA LYS A 88 -11.88 -16.65 11.24
C LYS A 88 -10.96 -17.83 10.89
N GLY A 89 -9.94 -18.01 11.73
CA GLY A 89 -9.03 -19.16 11.71
C GLY A 89 -9.55 -20.34 12.52
N ASP A 90 -8.73 -21.36 12.67
CA ASP A 90 -9.00 -22.46 13.61
C ASP A 90 -8.64 -22.01 15.03
N ASP A 91 -9.22 -22.62 16.07
CA ASP A 91 -8.96 -22.22 17.47
C ASP A 91 -7.49 -22.40 17.89
N SER A 92 -6.73 -23.22 17.15
CA SER A 92 -5.30 -23.44 17.33
C SER A 92 -4.39 -22.47 16.55
N ASP A 93 -4.94 -21.55 15.76
CA ASP A 93 -4.15 -20.61 14.96
C ASP A 93 -3.45 -19.56 15.86
N THR A 94 -2.15 -19.36 15.63
CA THR A 94 -1.38 -18.26 16.24
C THR A 94 -1.04 -17.20 15.20
N PRO A 95 -0.68 -15.95 15.60
CA PRO A 95 -0.25 -14.91 14.67
C PRO A 95 0.90 -15.34 13.75
N ASP A 96 1.85 -16.13 14.27
CA ASP A 96 3.02 -16.62 13.53
C ASP A 96 2.70 -17.82 12.63
N ASN A 97 1.61 -18.56 12.90
CA ASN A 97 1.24 -19.76 12.15
C ASN A 97 -0.27 -19.88 11.91
N PRO A 98 -0.87 -18.99 11.08
CA PRO A 98 -2.32 -18.90 10.90
C PRO A 98 -2.83 -19.88 9.80
N LYS A 99 -2.61 -21.19 9.98
CA LYS A 99 -2.92 -22.20 8.95
C LYS A 99 -4.41 -22.28 8.61
N GLY A 100 -5.27 -22.28 9.63
CA GLY A 100 -6.73 -22.33 9.47
C GLY A 100 -7.26 -21.12 8.69
N ARG A 101 -6.79 -19.92 9.04
CA ARG A 101 -7.09 -18.67 8.33
C ARG A 101 -6.68 -18.75 6.86
N ILE A 102 -5.44 -19.16 6.55
CA ILE A 102 -4.96 -19.29 5.16
C ILE A 102 -5.86 -20.23 4.36
N ARG A 103 -6.25 -21.37 4.94
CA ARG A 103 -7.16 -22.33 4.30
C ARG A 103 -8.52 -21.70 4.01
N ASN A 104 -9.10 -20.99 4.97
CA ASN A 104 -10.42 -20.36 4.82
C ASN A 104 -10.38 -19.18 3.82
N THR A 105 -9.29 -18.42 3.80
CA THR A 105 -9.02 -17.41 2.78
C THR A 105 -9.00 -18.01 1.38
N LYS A 106 -8.29 -19.13 1.18
CA LYS A 106 -8.27 -19.82 -0.11
C LYS A 106 -9.66 -20.29 -0.54
N LYS A 107 -10.47 -20.80 0.39
CA LYS A 107 -11.87 -21.16 0.11
C LYS A 107 -12.67 -19.95 -0.36
N LEU A 108 -12.58 -18.84 0.36
CA LEU A 108 -13.27 -17.58 0.00
C LEU A 108 -12.87 -17.10 -1.41
N LEU A 109 -11.56 -17.02 -1.70
CA LEU A 109 -11.07 -16.58 -3.00
C LEU A 109 -11.48 -17.53 -4.13
N LEU A 110 -11.44 -18.84 -3.89
CA LEU A 110 -11.84 -19.85 -4.87
C LEU A 110 -13.34 -19.77 -5.15
N THR A 111 -14.17 -19.69 -4.12
CA THR A 111 -15.63 -19.55 -4.27
C THR A 111 -15.99 -18.27 -5.02
N ALA A 112 -15.38 -17.14 -4.66
CA ALA A 112 -15.58 -15.88 -5.37
C ALA A 112 -15.15 -15.98 -6.84
N GLY A 113 -13.96 -16.55 -7.11
CA GLY A 113 -13.44 -16.74 -8.46
C GLY A 113 -14.32 -17.64 -9.32
N ILE A 114 -14.85 -18.73 -8.78
CA ILE A 114 -15.76 -19.63 -9.50
C ILE A 114 -17.06 -18.90 -9.84
N ILE A 115 -17.68 -18.22 -8.88
CA ILE A 115 -18.93 -17.48 -9.10
C ILE A 115 -18.71 -16.40 -10.17
N MET A 116 -17.69 -15.55 -10.00
CA MET A 116 -17.39 -14.49 -10.96
C MET A 116 -17.11 -15.05 -12.36
N SER A 117 -16.31 -16.13 -12.47
CA SER A 117 -16.02 -16.75 -13.77
C SER A 117 -17.27 -17.31 -14.43
N LEU A 118 -18.14 -17.98 -13.67
CA LEU A 118 -19.42 -18.50 -14.18
C LEU A 118 -20.26 -17.37 -14.75
N PHE A 119 -20.49 -16.30 -13.98
CA PHE A 119 -21.30 -15.16 -14.41
C PHE A 119 -20.66 -14.41 -15.58
N LEU A 120 -19.34 -14.19 -15.57
CA LEU A 120 -18.64 -13.47 -16.63
C LEU A 120 -18.67 -14.23 -17.96
N ILE A 121 -18.38 -15.53 -17.96
CA ILE A 121 -18.41 -16.35 -19.18
C ILE A 121 -19.83 -16.46 -19.73
N SER A 122 -20.79 -16.78 -18.87
CA SER A 122 -22.18 -16.99 -19.29
C SER A 122 -22.86 -15.69 -19.76
N SER A 123 -22.65 -14.57 -19.05
CA SER A 123 -23.15 -13.26 -19.49
C SER A 123 -22.47 -12.80 -20.77
N SER A 124 -21.16 -12.96 -20.92
CA SER A 124 -20.44 -12.62 -22.15
C SER A 124 -20.96 -13.41 -23.35
N LEU A 125 -21.23 -14.71 -23.19
CA LEU A 125 -21.80 -15.55 -24.24
C LEU A 125 -23.20 -15.07 -24.64
N VAL A 126 -24.08 -14.88 -23.66
CA VAL A 126 -25.45 -14.41 -23.89
C VAL A 126 -25.48 -13.03 -24.55
N VAL A 127 -24.67 -12.08 -24.08
CA VAL A 127 -24.62 -10.72 -24.62
C VAL A 127 -24.08 -10.72 -26.05
N SER A 128 -23.00 -11.45 -26.32
CA SER A 128 -22.38 -11.47 -27.66
C SER A 128 -23.19 -12.22 -28.72
N THR A 129 -24.11 -13.10 -28.32
CA THR A 129 -24.95 -13.89 -29.24
C THR A 129 -26.35 -13.32 -29.40
N LEU A 130 -26.95 -12.77 -28.34
CA LEU A 130 -28.35 -12.31 -28.37
C LEU A 130 -28.51 -10.79 -28.54
N ILE A 131 -27.45 -9.99 -28.41
CA ILE A 131 -27.52 -8.55 -28.66
C ILE A 131 -26.78 -8.24 -29.97
N PRO A 132 -27.47 -7.71 -30.99
CA PRO A 132 -26.81 -7.28 -32.22
C PRO A 132 -25.75 -6.20 -31.96
N ALA A 133 -24.65 -6.23 -32.72
CA ALA A 133 -23.48 -5.39 -32.50
C ALA A 133 -23.79 -3.88 -32.55
N GLU A 134 -24.76 -3.45 -33.36
CA GLU A 134 -25.24 -2.07 -33.49
C GLU A 134 -25.80 -1.48 -32.19
N TYR A 135 -26.33 -2.31 -31.29
CA TYR A 135 -26.82 -1.87 -29.98
C TYR A 135 -25.71 -1.80 -28.92
N LEU A 136 -24.58 -2.47 -29.14
CA LEU A 136 -23.43 -2.52 -28.23
C LEU A 136 -22.37 -1.46 -28.56
N ALA A 137 -22.05 -1.31 -29.85
CA ALA A 137 -21.18 -0.29 -30.37
C ALA A 137 -22.04 0.63 -31.24
N ALA A 138 -22.11 1.91 -30.90
CA ALA A 138 -22.85 2.87 -31.71
C ALA A 138 -22.20 2.84 -33.10
N ALA A 139 -22.85 2.18 -34.06
CA ALA A 139 -22.38 2.17 -35.42
C ALA A 139 -22.20 3.64 -35.84
N SER A 140 -21.10 3.94 -36.52
CA SER A 140 -20.74 5.29 -36.96
C SER A 140 -21.95 5.98 -37.60
N GLY A 141 -22.53 6.96 -36.89
CA GLY A 141 -23.71 7.73 -37.33
C GLY A 141 -25.02 7.50 -36.57
N MET A 142 -25.10 6.55 -35.62
CA MET A 142 -26.28 6.40 -34.76
C MET A 142 -26.15 7.19 -33.44
N THR A 143 -27.23 7.85 -33.02
CA THR A 143 -27.33 8.52 -31.73
C THR A 143 -27.49 7.50 -30.61
N GLY A 144 -26.37 7.03 -30.05
CA GLY A 144 -26.29 6.26 -28.80
C GLY A 144 -26.54 4.76 -28.96
N ALA A 145 -25.59 3.93 -28.50
CA ALA A 145 -25.77 2.48 -28.36
C ALA A 145 -26.61 2.18 -27.11
N SER A 146 -27.86 1.75 -27.30
CA SER A 146 -28.83 1.56 -26.20
C SER A 146 -28.46 0.47 -25.20
N ALA A 147 -27.62 -0.49 -25.59
CA ALA A 147 -27.15 -1.58 -24.72
C ALA A 147 -25.74 -1.32 -24.16
N LYS A 148 -25.02 -0.28 -24.63
CA LYS A 148 -23.68 0.06 -24.14
C LYS A 148 -23.73 0.36 -22.63
N ASP A 149 -22.81 -0.23 -21.88
CA ASP A 149 -22.70 -0.12 -20.42
C ASP A 149 -23.90 -0.66 -19.60
N ARG A 150 -24.92 -1.22 -20.26
CA ARG A 150 -26.14 -1.76 -19.62
C ARG A 150 -26.68 -3.04 -20.27
N ALA A 151 -25.83 -3.84 -20.92
CA ALA A 151 -26.23 -4.97 -21.76
C ALA A 151 -27.18 -5.99 -21.08
N LEU A 152 -26.94 -6.36 -19.82
CA LEU A 152 -27.85 -7.26 -19.09
C LEU A 152 -29.17 -6.59 -18.70
N SER A 153 -29.15 -5.28 -18.42
CA SER A 153 -30.37 -4.50 -18.17
C SER A 153 -31.20 -4.36 -19.45
N PHE A 154 -30.54 -4.13 -20.60
CA PHE A 154 -31.17 -4.12 -21.92
C PHE A 154 -31.91 -5.43 -22.21
N LEU A 155 -31.29 -6.58 -21.90
CA LEU A 155 -31.96 -7.90 -21.98
C LEU A 155 -33.11 -8.02 -20.97
N ALA A 156 -32.93 -7.58 -19.72
CA ALA A 156 -33.95 -7.65 -18.68
C ALA A 156 -35.21 -6.84 -18.99
N HIS A 157 -35.06 -5.69 -19.65
CA HIS A 157 -36.17 -4.87 -20.15
C HIS A 157 -36.87 -5.48 -21.38
N GLY A 158 -36.30 -6.53 -21.98
CA GLY A 158 -36.82 -7.15 -23.19
C GLY A 158 -36.62 -6.30 -24.44
N GLU A 159 -35.61 -5.42 -24.43
CA GLU A 159 -35.29 -4.52 -25.55
C GLU A 159 -34.52 -5.22 -26.67
N SER A 160 -33.98 -6.43 -26.43
CA SER A 160 -33.32 -7.20 -27.48
C SER A 160 -34.34 -7.71 -28.51
N PRO A 161 -34.09 -7.49 -29.82
CA PRO A 161 -34.93 -8.05 -30.89
C PRO A 161 -34.91 -9.59 -30.92
N SER A 162 -33.85 -10.21 -30.39
CA SER A 162 -33.59 -11.64 -30.52
C SER A 162 -34.35 -12.47 -29.47
N ILE A 163 -34.77 -11.85 -28.36
CA ILE A 163 -35.36 -12.58 -27.23
C ILE A 163 -36.48 -11.80 -26.55
N HIS A 164 -37.69 -12.35 -26.60
CA HIS A 164 -38.85 -11.92 -25.82
C HIS A 164 -39.36 -13.10 -25.00
N ALA A 165 -38.79 -13.28 -23.81
CA ALA A 165 -39.11 -14.38 -22.92
C ALA A 165 -39.59 -13.84 -21.57
N PHE A 166 -40.51 -14.53 -20.92
CA PHE A 166 -40.84 -14.26 -19.52
C PHE A 166 -39.62 -14.56 -18.63
N PRO A 167 -39.23 -13.70 -17.67
CA PRO A 167 -39.95 -12.54 -17.12
C PRO A 167 -39.56 -11.17 -17.70
N PHE A 168 -38.90 -11.10 -18.85
CA PHE A 168 -38.36 -9.84 -19.38
C PHE A 168 -39.47 -8.84 -19.72
N GLY A 169 -39.18 -7.57 -19.44
CA GLY A 169 -40.10 -6.45 -19.60
C GLY A 169 -39.80 -5.32 -18.63
N SER A 170 -40.55 -4.22 -18.74
CA SER A 170 -40.29 -2.98 -17.98
C SER A 170 -40.25 -3.18 -16.46
N VAL A 171 -41.13 -4.00 -15.90
CA VAL A 171 -41.20 -4.26 -14.45
C VAL A 171 -39.97 -5.02 -13.98
N PHE A 172 -39.60 -6.10 -14.68
CA PHE A 172 -38.45 -6.91 -14.31
C PHE A 172 -37.14 -6.16 -14.53
N GLY A 173 -37.01 -5.44 -15.66
CA GLY A 173 -35.89 -4.55 -15.94
C GLY A 173 -35.72 -3.48 -14.86
N THR A 174 -36.80 -2.85 -14.40
CA THR A 174 -36.75 -1.87 -13.31
C THR A 174 -36.27 -2.48 -11.98
N MET A 175 -36.74 -3.69 -11.65
CA MET A 175 -36.26 -4.42 -10.45
C MET A 175 -34.76 -4.74 -10.57
N TYR A 176 -34.31 -5.14 -11.76
CA TYR A 176 -32.90 -5.40 -12.02
C TYR A 176 -32.06 -4.12 -11.92
N ASP A 177 -32.53 -3.00 -12.45
CA ASP A 177 -31.85 -1.71 -12.36
C ASP A 177 -31.71 -1.25 -10.90
N LEU A 178 -32.78 -1.35 -10.10
CA LEU A 178 -32.72 -1.03 -8.67
C LEU A 178 -31.74 -1.92 -7.91
N SER A 179 -31.72 -3.21 -8.23
CA SER A 179 -30.76 -4.16 -7.66
C SER A 179 -29.33 -3.82 -8.06
N THR A 180 -29.11 -3.46 -9.33
CA THR A 180 -27.81 -3.06 -9.89
C THR A 180 -27.28 -1.78 -9.24
N VAL A 181 -28.11 -0.75 -9.11
CA VAL A 181 -27.75 0.49 -8.40
C VAL A 181 -27.41 0.19 -6.93
N SER A 182 -28.20 -0.66 -6.28
CA SER A 182 -27.99 -1.02 -4.87
C SER A 182 -26.67 -1.77 -4.65
N ILE A 183 -26.32 -2.72 -5.52
CA ILE A 183 -25.05 -3.46 -5.39
C ILE A 183 -23.85 -2.58 -5.73
N LEU A 184 -23.94 -1.69 -6.72
CA LEU A 184 -22.86 -0.77 -7.08
C LEU A 184 -22.59 0.24 -5.97
N TRP A 185 -23.66 0.79 -5.36
CA TRP A 185 -23.53 1.62 -4.17
C TRP A 185 -22.87 0.86 -3.01
N PHE A 186 -23.30 -0.38 -2.76
CA PHE A 186 -22.74 -1.22 -1.71
C PHE A 186 -21.26 -1.55 -1.95
N ALA A 187 -20.87 -1.79 -3.22
CA ALA A 187 -19.48 -2.01 -3.60
C ALA A 187 -18.61 -0.78 -3.31
N GLY A 188 -19.08 0.42 -3.66
CA GLY A 188 -18.40 1.68 -3.33
C GLY A 188 -18.25 1.91 -1.82
N ALA A 189 -19.31 1.67 -1.05
CA ALA A 189 -19.27 1.77 0.41
C ALA A 189 -18.28 0.75 1.03
N SER A 190 -18.23 -0.48 0.52
CA SER A 190 -17.28 -1.50 0.96
C SER A 190 -15.83 -1.13 0.66
N ALA A 191 -15.56 -0.54 -0.51
CA ALA A 191 -14.21 -0.09 -0.86
C ALA A 191 -13.75 1.03 0.08
N MET A 192 -14.64 1.99 0.40
CA MET A 192 -14.37 3.04 1.37
C MET A 192 -14.07 2.47 2.77
N ALA A 193 -14.86 1.49 3.23
CA ALA A 193 -14.63 0.81 4.50
C ALA A 193 -13.27 0.08 4.54
N ALA A 194 -12.82 -0.52 3.43
CA ALA A 194 -11.50 -1.12 3.34
C ALA A 194 -10.38 -0.07 3.44
N LEU A 195 -10.48 1.03 2.68
CA LEU A 195 -9.52 2.14 2.70
C LEU A 195 -9.35 2.78 4.08
N ILE A 196 -10.46 2.96 4.80
CA ILE A 196 -10.48 3.51 6.17
C ILE A 196 -9.66 2.65 7.15
N ASN A 197 -9.57 1.33 6.92
CA ASN A 197 -8.78 0.44 7.77
C ASN A 197 -7.33 0.33 7.31
N LEU A 198 -7.09 0.35 5.99
CA LEU A 198 -5.74 0.19 5.42
C LEU A 198 -4.89 1.45 5.59
N VAL A 199 -5.42 2.63 5.30
CA VAL A 199 -4.62 3.88 5.28
C VAL A 199 -4.01 4.22 6.65
N PRO A 200 -4.76 4.20 7.77
CA PRO A 200 -4.22 4.44 9.12
C PRO A 200 -3.13 3.45 9.54
N GLN A 201 -3.22 2.20 9.07
CA GLN A 201 -2.30 1.12 9.45
C GLN A 201 -0.95 1.27 8.76
N TYR A 202 -0.93 1.64 7.48
CA TYR A 202 0.29 1.65 6.67
C TYR A 202 0.91 3.05 6.54
N LEU A 203 0.15 4.09 6.15
CA LEU A 203 0.76 5.37 5.77
C LEU A 203 1.43 6.10 6.95
N PRO A 204 0.78 6.26 8.12
CA PRO A 204 1.41 6.86 9.30
C PRO A 204 2.64 6.08 9.80
N ARG A 205 2.60 4.74 9.73
CA ARG A 205 3.72 3.89 10.18
C ARG A 205 4.95 3.99 9.29
N TYR A 206 4.84 4.49 8.08
CA TYR A 206 5.98 4.81 7.23
C TYR A 206 6.28 6.31 7.17
N GLY A 207 5.57 7.12 7.97
CA GLY A 207 5.71 8.57 7.97
C GLY A 207 5.25 9.23 6.68
N MET A 208 4.44 8.53 5.87
CA MET A 208 3.94 9.01 4.59
C MET A 208 2.67 9.86 4.71
N ALA A 209 2.02 9.86 5.87
CA ALA A 209 0.85 10.67 6.15
C ALA A 209 0.92 11.34 7.54
N PRO A 210 0.24 12.49 7.72
CA PRO A 210 0.10 13.15 9.02
C PRO A 210 -0.56 12.26 10.08
N GLU A 211 -0.27 12.49 11.37
CA GLU A 211 -0.80 11.65 12.46
C GLU A 211 -2.33 11.67 12.58
N TRP A 212 -2.98 12.77 12.20
CA TRP A 212 -4.45 12.83 12.19
C TRP A 212 -5.07 11.80 11.25
N SER A 213 -4.34 11.29 10.25
CA SER A 213 -4.82 10.25 9.36
C SER A 213 -4.97 8.90 10.06
N ARG A 214 -4.56 8.77 11.33
CA ARG A 214 -4.89 7.62 12.17
C ARG A 214 -6.34 7.65 12.68
N ALA A 215 -6.97 8.82 12.72
CA ALA A 215 -8.33 8.95 13.17
C ALA A 215 -9.31 8.56 12.05
N VAL A 216 -10.22 7.64 12.34
CA VAL A 216 -11.21 7.14 11.37
C VAL A 216 -12.14 8.24 10.86
N LYS A 217 -12.69 9.08 11.74
CA LYS A 217 -13.71 10.08 11.37
C LYS A 217 -13.19 11.13 10.37
N PRO A 218 -12.02 11.78 10.58
CA PRO A 218 -11.45 12.68 9.59
C PRO A 218 -11.18 12.01 8.23
N MET A 219 -10.76 10.75 8.24
CA MET A 219 -10.52 9.99 7.01
C MET A 219 -11.80 9.76 6.21
N VAL A 220 -12.92 9.47 6.88
CA VAL A 220 -14.23 9.36 6.22
C VAL A 220 -14.58 10.66 5.52
N ILE A 221 -14.48 11.80 6.22
CA ILE A 221 -14.80 13.12 5.67
C ILE A 221 -13.92 13.42 4.46
N LEU A 222 -12.60 13.19 4.57
CA LEU A 222 -11.65 13.40 3.48
C LEU A 222 -12.03 12.58 2.25
N PHE A 223 -12.24 11.27 2.40
CA PHE A 223 -12.60 10.40 1.28
C PHE A 223 -13.96 10.76 0.67
N THR A 224 -14.94 11.15 1.49
CA THR A 224 -16.23 11.65 0.98
C THR A 224 -16.05 12.93 0.16
N LEU A 225 -15.26 13.90 0.63
CA LEU A 225 -14.98 15.13 -0.11
C LEU A 225 -14.24 14.87 -1.42
N VAL A 226 -13.24 13.99 -1.40
CA VAL A 226 -12.52 13.58 -2.62
C VAL A 226 -13.46 12.90 -3.59
N ASN A 227 -14.32 11.98 -3.12
CA ASN A 227 -15.31 11.32 -3.98
C ASN A 227 -16.28 12.33 -4.61
N LEU A 228 -16.83 13.25 -3.82
CA LEU A 228 -17.71 14.31 -4.33
C LEU A 228 -17.00 15.20 -5.36
N LEU A 229 -15.74 15.58 -5.10
CA LEU A 229 -14.95 16.38 -6.01
C LEU A 229 -14.68 15.64 -7.33
N VAL A 230 -14.28 14.37 -7.27
CA VAL A 230 -14.04 13.54 -8.47
C VAL A 230 -15.34 13.32 -9.25
N THR A 231 -16.46 13.02 -8.56
CA THR A 231 -17.77 12.92 -9.20
C THR A 231 -18.15 14.24 -9.90
N TRP A 232 -17.91 15.38 -9.27
CA TRP A 232 -18.19 16.70 -9.86
C TRP A 232 -17.28 17.01 -11.06
N VAL A 233 -15.97 16.84 -10.92
CA VAL A 233 -14.98 17.13 -11.98
C VAL A 233 -15.23 16.31 -13.25
N PHE A 234 -15.66 15.07 -13.10
CA PHE A 234 -15.94 14.17 -14.23
C PHE A 234 -17.43 14.11 -14.61
N ASN A 235 -18.28 15.01 -14.11
CA ASN A 235 -19.72 15.04 -14.41
C ASN A 235 -20.45 13.70 -14.17
N ALA A 236 -20.03 12.94 -13.16
CA ALA A 236 -20.50 11.59 -12.86
C ALA A 236 -20.36 10.58 -14.04
N ASP A 237 -19.43 10.82 -14.97
CA ASP A 237 -19.14 9.92 -16.08
C ASP A 237 -18.14 8.82 -15.66
N VAL A 238 -18.64 7.58 -15.59
CA VAL A 238 -17.86 6.40 -15.20
C VAL A 238 -16.80 6.03 -16.25
N SER A 239 -17.07 6.27 -17.53
CA SER A 239 -16.12 5.97 -18.62
C SER A 239 -14.91 6.90 -18.55
N ALA A 240 -15.13 8.18 -18.26
CA ALA A 240 -14.08 9.17 -18.08
C ALA A 240 -13.22 8.89 -16.83
N GLN A 241 -13.84 8.46 -15.73
CA GLN A 241 -13.12 8.09 -14.50
C GLN A 241 -12.39 6.73 -14.60
N GLY A 242 -12.92 5.80 -15.39
CA GLY A 242 -12.47 4.40 -15.42
C GLY A 242 -11.01 4.21 -15.81
N GLY A 243 -10.42 5.14 -16.57
CA GLY A 243 -8.99 5.09 -16.91
C GLY A 243 -8.07 5.23 -15.70
N ALA A 244 -8.36 6.17 -14.80
CA ALA A 244 -7.58 6.37 -13.58
C ALA A 244 -7.67 5.18 -12.63
N TYR A 245 -8.89 4.64 -12.48
CA TYR A 245 -9.15 3.44 -11.71
C TYR A 245 -8.37 2.23 -12.23
N ALA A 246 -8.46 1.99 -13.55
CA ALA A 246 -7.77 0.91 -14.25
C ALA A 246 -6.27 0.92 -14.00
N THR A 247 -5.62 2.08 -14.19
CA THR A 247 -4.18 2.23 -13.98
C THR A 247 -3.80 1.93 -12.52
N GLY A 248 -4.54 2.46 -11.55
CA GLY A 248 -4.25 2.25 -10.13
C GLY A 248 -4.33 0.79 -9.70
N VAL A 249 -5.41 0.10 -10.06
CA VAL A 249 -5.63 -1.31 -9.71
C VAL A 249 -4.59 -2.21 -10.40
N LEU A 250 -4.33 -1.99 -11.69
CA LEU A 250 -3.36 -2.79 -12.42
C LEU A 250 -1.94 -2.63 -11.87
N MET A 251 -1.54 -1.41 -11.50
CA MET A 251 -0.25 -1.20 -10.85
C MET A 251 -0.16 -1.89 -9.48
N LEU A 252 -1.25 -1.90 -8.70
CA LEU A 252 -1.32 -2.62 -7.43
C LEU A 252 -1.18 -4.13 -7.64
N ILE A 253 -1.94 -4.72 -8.56
CA ILE A 253 -1.89 -6.16 -8.87
C ILE A 253 -0.50 -6.53 -9.41
N LEU A 254 0.04 -5.75 -10.37
CA LEU A 254 1.38 -5.97 -10.92
C LEU A 254 2.46 -5.94 -9.84
N SER A 255 2.40 -4.98 -8.90
CA SER A 255 3.33 -4.90 -7.77
C SER A 255 3.25 -6.15 -6.89
N ALA A 256 2.04 -6.64 -6.61
CA ALA A 256 1.83 -7.86 -5.84
C ALA A 256 2.34 -9.12 -6.56
N CYS A 257 2.15 -9.20 -7.89
CA CYS A 257 2.68 -10.29 -8.72
C CYS A 257 4.22 -10.31 -8.70
N VAL A 258 4.86 -9.16 -8.92
CA VAL A 258 6.32 -9.02 -8.84
C VAL A 258 6.84 -9.40 -7.45
N ALA A 259 6.20 -8.89 -6.38
CA ALA A 259 6.56 -9.21 -5.01
C ALA A 259 6.44 -10.73 -4.73
N SER A 260 5.42 -11.39 -5.27
CA SER A 260 5.21 -12.83 -5.14
C SER A 260 6.30 -13.64 -5.85
N VAL A 261 6.69 -13.22 -7.07
CA VAL A 261 7.81 -13.84 -7.81
C VAL A 261 9.11 -13.72 -7.01
N ILE A 262 9.43 -12.52 -6.51
CA ILE A 262 10.64 -12.26 -5.72
C ILE A 262 10.63 -13.07 -4.42
N GLY A 263 9.51 -13.08 -3.71
CA GLY A 263 9.36 -13.79 -2.43
C GLY A 263 9.60 -15.29 -2.57
N ILE A 264 8.96 -15.93 -3.56
CA ILE A 264 9.14 -17.37 -3.82
C ILE A 264 10.53 -17.67 -4.38
N TYR A 265 11.06 -16.81 -5.25
CA TYR A 265 12.42 -16.97 -5.77
C TYR A 265 13.44 -16.94 -4.63
N ARG A 266 13.28 -16.04 -3.64
CA ARG A 266 14.17 -15.96 -2.47
C ARG A 266 14.06 -17.17 -1.55
N SER A 267 12.88 -17.76 -1.38
CA SER A 267 12.67 -18.92 -0.51
C SER A 267 13.15 -20.25 -1.10
N ARG A 268 13.20 -20.36 -2.44
CA ARG A 268 13.73 -21.56 -3.13
C ARG A 268 15.27 -21.54 -3.18
N LYS A 269 15.88 -22.70 -2.93
CA LYS A 269 17.33 -22.96 -3.09
C LYS A 269 17.55 -23.83 -4.33
N GLY A 270 18.64 -23.62 -5.07
CA GLY A 270 19.01 -24.41 -6.25
C GLY A 270 19.37 -23.59 -7.49
N SER A 271 19.53 -24.27 -8.62
CA SER A 271 19.83 -23.66 -9.94
C SER A 271 18.73 -22.69 -10.39
N PHE A 272 19.11 -21.66 -11.16
CA PHE A 272 18.24 -20.56 -11.59
C PHE A 272 16.89 -21.04 -12.15
N MET A 273 16.89 -22.05 -13.02
CA MET A 273 15.68 -22.55 -13.69
C MET A 273 14.67 -23.21 -12.75
N PHE A 274 15.12 -23.85 -11.67
CA PHE A 274 14.25 -24.45 -10.64
C PHE A 274 13.83 -23.42 -9.57
N ARG A 275 14.60 -22.33 -9.47
CA ARG A 275 14.34 -21.24 -8.52
C ARG A 275 13.22 -20.32 -9.01
N VAL A 276 13.10 -20.12 -10.32
CA VAL A 276 12.05 -19.27 -10.92
C VAL A 276 10.66 -19.92 -10.74
N PRO A 277 9.70 -19.22 -10.13
CA PRO A 277 8.32 -19.70 -10.04
C PRO A 277 7.56 -19.40 -11.34
N TRP A 278 7.68 -20.30 -12.34
CA TRP A 278 7.13 -20.09 -13.70
C TRP A 278 5.66 -19.68 -13.75
N TYR A 279 4.79 -20.28 -12.94
CA TYR A 279 3.38 -19.89 -12.85
C TYR A 279 3.22 -18.40 -12.48
N PHE A 280 3.88 -17.95 -11.41
CA PHE A 280 3.82 -16.56 -10.97
C PHE A 280 4.50 -15.62 -11.97
N ALA A 281 5.57 -16.07 -12.63
CA ALA A 281 6.24 -15.30 -13.67
C ALA A 281 5.32 -15.06 -14.87
N LEU A 282 4.61 -16.10 -15.35
CA LEU A 282 3.64 -15.97 -16.44
C LEU A 282 2.49 -15.03 -16.09
N VAL A 283 1.92 -15.14 -14.88
CA VAL A 283 0.90 -14.21 -14.39
C VAL A 283 1.43 -12.78 -14.33
N THR A 284 2.67 -12.59 -13.85
CA THR A 284 3.33 -11.28 -13.80
C THR A 284 3.49 -10.68 -15.20
N ILE A 285 3.93 -11.47 -16.18
CA ILE A 285 4.09 -11.02 -17.58
C ILE A 285 2.75 -10.63 -18.18
N SER A 286 1.69 -11.41 -17.93
CA SER A 286 0.34 -11.11 -18.39
C SER A 286 -0.19 -9.79 -17.81
N PHE A 287 -0.07 -9.58 -16.50
CA PHE A 287 -0.47 -8.31 -15.88
C PHE A 287 0.45 -7.14 -16.25
N ALA A 288 1.73 -7.38 -16.51
CA ALA A 288 2.64 -6.35 -17.01
C ALA A 288 2.19 -5.88 -18.39
N TYR A 289 1.95 -6.80 -19.31
CA TYR A 289 1.40 -6.50 -20.63
C TYR A 289 0.10 -5.69 -20.53
N THR A 290 -0.85 -6.16 -19.73
CA THR A 290 -2.11 -5.45 -19.48
C THR A 290 -1.90 -4.04 -18.93
N ALA A 291 -1.03 -3.87 -17.93
CA ALA A 291 -0.75 -2.58 -17.33
C ALA A 291 -0.16 -1.59 -18.36
N PHE A 292 0.82 -2.04 -19.16
CA PHE A 292 1.41 -1.21 -20.20
C PHE A 292 0.40 -0.86 -21.30
N ALA A 293 -0.41 -1.82 -21.74
CA ALA A 293 -1.45 -1.58 -22.74
C ALA A 293 -2.45 -0.51 -22.27
N VAL A 294 -2.95 -0.62 -21.03
CA VAL A 294 -3.88 0.35 -20.45
C VAL A 294 -3.24 1.73 -20.27
N ILE A 295 -1.97 1.79 -19.87
CA ILE A 295 -1.24 3.05 -19.72
C ILE A 295 -1.11 3.78 -21.07
N ILE A 296 -0.87 3.03 -22.16
CA ILE A 296 -0.78 3.58 -23.52
C ILE A 296 -2.15 4.07 -24.00
N GLU A 297 -3.20 3.28 -23.78
CA GLU A 297 -4.57 3.59 -24.23
C GLU A 297 -5.18 4.75 -23.43
N LYS A 298 -4.93 4.83 -22.12
CA LYS A 298 -5.53 5.81 -21.20
C LYS A 298 -4.45 6.52 -20.36
N PRO A 299 -3.70 7.48 -20.94
CA PRO A 299 -2.61 8.17 -20.24
C PRO A 299 -3.08 9.09 -19.10
N GLU A 300 -4.37 9.41 -19.04
CA GLU A 300 -4.96 10.24 -17.98
C GLU A 300 -4.77 9.63 -16.59
N GLY A 301 -4.87 8.30 -16.48
CA GLY A 301 -4.65 7.61 -15.21
C GLY A 301 -3.21 7.75 -14.70
N MET A 302 -2.22 7.75 -15.60
CA MET A 302 -0.84 8.02 -15.24
C MET A 302 -0.65 9.43 -14.72
N LYS A 303 -1.28 10.45 -15.35
CA LYS A 303 -1.17 11.85 -14.90
C LYS A 303 -1.71 12.04 -13.49
N ILE A 304 -2.88 11.47 -13.21
CA ILE A 304 -3.50 11.52 -11.88
C ILE A 304 -2.63 10.78 -10.86
N GLY A 305 -2.17 9.57 -11.20
CA GLY A 305 -1.27 8.79 -10.34
C GLY A 305 0.03 9.52 -10.03
N ALA A 306 0.68 10.14 -11.03
CA ALA A 306 1.90 10.92 -10.85
C ALA A 306 1.68 12.14 -9.94
N PHE A 307 0.54 12.82 -10.07
CA PHE A 307 0.17 13.92 -9.18
C PHE A 307 0.02 13.44 -7.72
N PHE A 308 -0.70 12.33 -7.49
CA PHE A 308 -0.84 11.75 -6.15
C PHE A 308 0.50 11.30 -5.57
N ILE A 309 1.33 10.64 -6.36
CA ILE A 309 2.69 10.24 -5.96
C ILE A 309 3.49 11.48 -5.57
N GLY A 310 3.50 12.52 -6.41
CA GLY A 310 4.16 13.80 -6.12
C GLY A 310 3.64 14.45 -4.85
N ALA A 311 2.33 14.51 -4.65
CA ALA A 311 1.71 15.06 -3.46
C ALA A 311 2.08 14.28 -2.20
N ILE A 312 2.10 12.94 -2.25
CA ILE A 312 2.55 12.09 -1.15
C ILE A 312 4.04 12.31 -0.88
N PHE A 313 4.90 12.35 -1.90
CA PHE A 313 6.34 12.61 -1.72
C PHE A 313 6.59 13.97 -1.09
N ILE A 314 5.95 15.03 -1.59
CA ILE A 314 6.07 16.39 -1.06
C ILE A 314 5.55 16.44 0.38
N SER A 315 4.35 15.92 0.64
CA SER A 315 3.77 15.87 1.99
C SER A 315 4.64 15.06 2.95
N SER A 316 5.17 13.92 2.51
CA SER A 316 6.09 13.08 3.29
C SER A 316 7.39 13.81 3.58
N PHE A 317 7.95 14.51 2.59
CA PHE A 317 9.17 15.30 2.74
C PHE A 317 8.97 16.47 3.71
N VAL A 318 7.91 17.26 3.53
CA VAL A 318 7.53 18.36 4.45
C VAL A 318 7.29 17.82 5.86
N SER A 319 6.52 16.75 5.97
CA SER A 319 6.24 16.10 7.24
C SER A 319 7.52 15.56 7.90
N ARG A 320 8.47 15.05 7.12
CA ARG A 320 9.76 14.57 7.62
C ARG A 320 10.67 15.73 8.06
N LEU A 321 10.71 16.84 7.31
CA LEU A 321 11.46 18.04 7.68
C LEU A 321 10.94 18.68 8.97
N LEU A 322 9.61 18.82 9.10
CA LEU A 322 9.00 19.35 10.33
C LEU A 322 9.29 18.43 11.52
N ARG A 323 9.09 17.11 11.34
CA ARG A 323 9.26 16.12 12.41
C ARG A 323 10.72 15.83 12.78
N SER A 324 11.68 16.03 11.90
CA SER A 324 13.11 15.77 12.21
C SER A 324 13.67 16.69 13.30
N THR A 325 12.92 17.73 13.68
CA THR A 325 13.33 18.69 14.72
C THR A 325 12.52 18.59 16.01
N GLU A 326 11.53 17.68 16.09
CA GLU A 326 10.75 17.44 17.29
C GLU A 326 11.33 16.28 18.11
N LEU A 327 11.68 16.54 19.36
CA LEU A 327 12.16 15.51 20.28
C LEU A 327 10.96 14.70 20.81
N ARG A 328 10.78 13.48 20.29
CA ARG A 328 9.64 12.60 20.62
C ARG A 328 10.09 11.42 21.46
N PHE A 329 10.40 11.73 22.71
CA PHE A 329 10.82 10.75 23.71
C PHE A 329 9.64 10.45 24.65
N LEU A 330 9.22 9.17 24.73
CA LEU A 330 8.13 8.74 25.61
C LEU A 330 8.64 8.25 26.97
N GLY A 331 9.87 7.73 27.02
CA GLY A 331 10.46 7.08 28.19
C GLY A 331 11.40 5.95 27.77
N PHE A 332 12.27 5.50 28.69
CA PHE A 332 13.10 4.33 28.50
C PHE A 332 12.35 3.05 28.88
N GLU A 333 12.48 2.01 28.07
CA GLU A 333 12.28 0.64 28.53
C GLU A 333 13.61 0.12 29.07
N PHE A 334 13.60 -0.53 30.23
CA PHE A 334 14.80 -1.11 30.81
C PHE A 334 14.87 -2.61 30.50
N VAL A 335 16.07 -3.12 30.20
CA VAL A 335 16.29 -4.56 29.98
C VAL A 335 15.93 -5.37 31.23
N ASP A 336 16.29 -4.83 32.39
CA ASP A 336 16.12 -5.45 33.70
C ASP A 336 15.98 -4.40 34.81
N ASP A 337 15.55 -4.84 36.00
CA ASP A 337 15.38 -3.97 37.17
C ASP A 337 16.73 -3.41 37.67
N HIS A 338 17.84 -4.10 37.40
CA HIS A 338 19.18 -3.61 37.74
C HIS A 338 19.57 -2.39 36.88
N SER A 339 19.34 -2.43 35.56
CA SER A 339 19.55 -1.26 34.70
C SER A 339 18.69 -0.08 35.12
N ARG A 340 17.45 -0.32 35.56
CA ARG A 340 16.56 0.71 36.11
C ARG A 340 17.15 1.35 37.37
N PHE A 341 17.59 0.54 38.33
CA PHE A 341 18.20 1.03 39.56
C PHE A 341 19.47 1.85 39.30
N LEU A 342 20.34 1.39 38.40
CA LEU A 342 21.53 2.14 38.02
C LEU A 342 21.17 3.47 37.34
N TRP A 343 20.19 3.48 36.44
CA TRP A 343 19.71 4.71 35.82
C TRP A 343 19.20 5.73 36.84
N GLU A 344 18.37 5.31 37.80
CA GLU A 344 17.88 6.19 38.88
C GLU A 344 19.03 6.74 39.73
N THR A 345 20.12 5.99 39.90
CA THR A 345 21.34 6.47 40.57
C THR A 345 22.05 7.53 39.72
N LEU A 346 22.13 7.33 38.41
CA LEU A 346 22.78 8.27 37.48
C LEU A 346 22.03 9.61 37.36
N GLU A 347 20.70 9.61 37.51
CA GLU A 347 19.89 10.84 37.52
C GLU A 347 20.25 11.80 38.65
N HIS A 348 20.85 11.30 39.74
CA HIS A 348 21.24 12.08 40.91
C HIS A 348 22.74 12.42 40.95
N LEU A 349 23.52 12.00 39.94
CA LEU A 349 24.94 12.37 39.87
C LEU A 349 25.12 13.86 39.61
N GLU A 350 25.97 14.49 40.41
CA GLU A 350 26.43 15.85 40.14
C GLU A 350 27.48 15.81 39.02
N PHE A 351 27.17 16.46 37.89
CA PHE A 351 28.04 16.66 36.72
C PHE A 351 28.36 15.40 35.87
N PRO A 352 27.37 14.73 35.26
CA PRO A 352 27.66 13.67 34.32
C PRO A 352 28.25 14.23 33.02
N VAL A 353 29.47 13.79 32.67
CA VAL A 353 30.04 14.03 31.34
C VAL A 353 29.64 12.89 30.41
N LEU A 354 28.79 13.20 29.43
CA LEU A 354 28.31 12.25 28.43
C LEU A 354 29.25 12.18 27.23
N VAL A 355 29.72 10.98 26.91
CA VAL A 355 30.61 10.72 25.77
C VAL A 355 30.00 9.66 24.86
N PRO A 356 29.47 10.05 23.68
CA PRO A 356 28.97 9.10 22.70
C PRO A 356 30.07 8.18 22.19
N HIS A 357 29.91 6.86 22.27
CA HIS A 357 30.86 5.84 21.83
C HIS A 357 30.27 4.98 20.70
N ARG A 358 31.10 4.59 19.73
CA ARG A 358 30.71 3.68 18.63
C ARG A 358 31.51 2.39 18.76
N PRO A 359 30.87 1.26 19.11
CA PRO A 359 31.55 -0.02 19.25
C PRO A 359 32.32 -0.41 17.97
N GLY A 360 33.54 -0.92 18.12
CA GLY A 360 34.37 -1.44 17.03
C GLY A 360 35.24 -0.42 16.28
N ARG A 361 35.08 0.90 16.48
CA ARG A 361 35.94 1.91 15.83
C ARG A 361 37.19 2.26 16.66
N ARG A 362 37.04 2.41 17.98
CA ARG A 362 38.13 2.68 18.93
C ARG A 362 37.77 2.01 20.26
N GLU A 363 38.76 1.59 21.04
CA GLU A 363 38.53 1.07 22.39
C GLU A 363 38.11 2.20 23.36
N LEU A 364 37.29 1.85 24.36
CA LEU A 364 36.76 2.80 25.36
C LEU A 364 37.89 3.53 26.12
N LEU A 365 38.92 2.80 26.57
CA LEU A 365 40.05 3.33 27.32
C LEU A 365 40.83 4.39 26.53
N ILE A 366 41.10 4.11 25.26
CA ILE A 366 41.81 5.02 24.35
C ILE A 366 40.97 6.28 24.13
N LYS A 367 39.66 6.11 23.92
CA LYS A 367 38.74 7.23 23.71
C LYS A 367 38.66 8.14 24.93
N GLU A 368 38.63 7.57 26.12
CA GLU A 368 38.63 8.34 27.36
C GLU A 368 39.89 9.19 27.51
N ALA A 369 41.06 8.58 27.31
CA ALA A 369 42.34 9.27 27.43
C ALA A 369 42.44 10.47 26.47
N ILE A 370 41.93 10.31 25.24
CA ILE A 370 41.87 11.39 24.24
C ILE A 370 40.94 12.50 24.72
N ILE A 371 39.69 12.18 25.09
CA ILE A 371 38.70 13.19 25.48
C ILE A 371 39.12 13.92 26.74
N ARG A 372 39.62 13.22 27.77
CA ARG A 372 40.14 13.86 28.98
C ARG A 372 41.28 14.84 28.67
N LYS A 373 42.18 14.46 27.75
CA LYS A 373 43.30 15.31 27.33
C LYS A 373 42.86 16.52 26.52
N GLU A 374 42.02 16.32 25.51
CA GLU A 374 41.58 17.39 24.58
C GLU A 374 40.62 18.36 25.26
N HIS A 375 39.67 17.85 26.04
CA HIS A 375 38.62 18.64 26.71
C HIS A 375 39.01 19.04 28.15
N ARG A 376 40.23 18.71 28.59
CA ARG A 376 40.80 19.05 29.90
C ARG A 376 39.94 18.61 31.10
N ILE A 377 39.41 17.40 31.02
CA ILE A 377 38.57 16.82 32.08
C ILE A 377 39.47 16.21 33.17
N GLY A 378 39.28 16.60 34.42
CA GLY A 378 40.03 16.07 35.57
C GLY A 378 39.78 14.57 35.80
N PRO A 379 40.71 13.82 36.40
CA PRO A 379 40.59 12.36 36.59
C PRO A 379 39.40 11.97 37.49
N GLU A 380 39.04 12.83 38.44
CA GLU A 380 37.95 12.60 39.41
C GLU A 380 36.55 12.78 38.80
N VAL A 381 36.44 13.33 37.59
CA VAL A 381 35.14 13.57 36.95
C VAL A 381 34.66 12.26 36.30
N PRO A 382 33.48 11.75 36.68
CA PRO A 382 32.94 10.53 36.09
C PRO A 382 32.52 10.77 34.64
N ILE A 383 32.93 9.87 33.74
CA ILE A 383 32.54 9.88 32.34
C ILE A 383 31.53 8.77 32.09
N LEU A 384 30.39 9.15 31.54
CA LEU A 384 29.33 8.25 31.11
C LEU A 384 29.49 7.98 29.61
N PHE A 385 29.79 6.73 29.26
CA PHE A 385 29.83 6.34 27.85
C PHE A 385 28.45 6.01 27.34
N LEU A 386 28.16 6.40 26.11
CA LEU A 386 26.84 6.26 25.53
C LEU A 386 26.94 5.57 24.18
N GLU A 387 26.54 4.31 24.15
CA GLU A 387 26.57 3.43 22.99
C GLU A 387 25.17 3.31 22.40
N VAL A 388 24.93 3.98 21.27
CA VAL A 388 23.61 3.95 20.62
C VAL A 388 23.66 3.09 19.38
N SER A 389 22.85 2.05 19.38
CA SER A 389 22.61 1.17 18.25
C SER A 389 21.23 1.43 17.65
N ARG A 390 21.17 1.49 16.32
CA ARG A 390 19.90 1.69 15.61
C ARG A 390 19.11 0.39 15.52
N GLY A 391 17.80 0.50 15.75
CA GLY A 391 16.83 -0.55 15.45
C GLY A 391 16.19 -0.35 14.08
N ASP A 392 14.97 -0.87 13.89
CA ASP A 392 14.18 -0.58 12.69
C ASP A 392 13.84 0.91 12.61
N THR A 393 14.40 1.60 11.61
CA THR A 393 14.18 3.03 11.36
C THR A 393 12.74 3.38 11.01
N SER A 394 11.88 2.38 10.81
CA SER A 394 10.45 2.53 10.48
C SER A 394 9.56 2.70 11.71
N GLU A 395 10.07 2.52 12.93
CA GLU A 395 9.32 2.72 14.18
C GLU A 395 9.35 4.21 14.60
N PHE A 396 8.18 4.84 14.63
CA PHE A 396 8.01 6.29 14.79
C PHE A 396 7.96 6.77 16.26
N TYR A 397 7.66 5.88 17.21
CA TYR A 397 7.70 6.19 18.64
C TYR A 397 8.94 5.59 19.25
N GLN A 398 9.76 6.41 19.91
CA GLN A 398 10.96 5.93 20.58
C GLN A 398 10.62 5.57 22.04
N GLN A 399 10.46 4.28 22.28
CA GLN A 399 10.72 3.66 23.58
C GLN A 399 12.05 2.91 23.47
N PRO A 400 13.18 3.63 23.49
CA PRO A 400 14.48 2.99 23.37
C PRO A 400 14.69 2.05 24.55
N LEU A 401 15.30 0.90 24.26
CA LEU A 401 15.69 -0.06 25.27
C LEU A 401 17.04 0.37 25.83
N LEU A 402 17.04 0.71 27.11
CA LEU A 402 18.20 1.15 27.85
C LEU A 402 18.72 0.00 28.71
N GLU A 403 20.00 -0.28 28.54
CA GLU A 403 20.80 -1.18 29.36
C GLU A 403 21.92 -0.34 29.97
N VAL A 404 22.08 -0.44 31.29
CA VAL A 404 23.12 0.27 32.02
C VAL A 404 24.10 -0.76 32.54
N GLU A 405 25.31 -0.75 31.99
CA GLU A 405 26.40 -1.59 32.46
C GLU A 405 27.39 -0.75 33.27
N GLN A 406 27.83 -1.30 34.40
CA GLN A 406 28.96 -0.76 35.15
C GLN A 406 30.20 -1.61 34.86
N TYR A 407 31.25 -0.97 34.37
CA TYR A 407 32.55 -1.59 34.10
C TYR A 407 33.63 -0.84 34.88
N ASP A 408 34.17 -1.49 35.91
CA ASP A 408 35.03 -0.86 36.93
C ASP A 408 34.38 0.41 37.51
N ASP A 409 35.06 1.56 37.43
CA ASP A 409 34.58 2.87 37.88
C ASP A 409 33.79 3.65 36.80
N ARG A 410 33.29 2.96 35.76
CA ARG A 410 32.66 3.60 34.59
C ARG A 410 31.26 3.06 34.37
N PHE A 411 30.38 3.92 33.87
CA PHE A 411 29.06 3.54 33.43
C PHE A 411 28.95 3.65 31.91
N ILE A 412 28.36 2.61 31.31
CA ILE A 412 28.10 2.52 29.88
C ILE A 412 26.58 2.40 29.70
N LEU A 413 26.00 3.43 29.09
CA LEU A 413 24.61 3.43 28.65
C LEU A 413 24.53 2.81 27.26
N LYS A 414 24.09 1.56 27.18
CA LYS A 414 23.80 0.88 25.92
C LYS A 414 22.34 1.10 25.58
N VAL A 415 22.11 1.76 24.45
CA VAL A 415 20.77 2.08 23.98
C VAL A 415 20.54 1.39 22.65
N SER A 416 19.48 0.59 22.60
CA SER A 416 19.06 -0.13 21.40
C SER A 416 17.63 0.22 21.01
N ARG A 417 17.16 -0.29 19.86
CA ARG A 417 15.83 0.03 19.29
C ARG A 417 15.61 1.54 19.04
N CYS A 418 16.67 2.27 18.74
CA CYS A 418 16.60 3.70 18.47
C CYS A 418 16.38 3.99 16.98
N SER A 419 15.45 4.89 16.62
CA SER A 419 15.29 5.33 15.22
C SER A 419 16.28 6.44 14.82
N SER A 420 16.75 7.24 15.78
CA SER A 420 17.74 8.31 15.53
C SER A 420 18.72 8.46 16.69
N ILE A 421 20.02 8.37 16.37
CA ILE A 421 21.13 8.49 17.34
C ILE A 421 21.09 9.87 18.01
N SER A 422 20.99 10.94 17.22
CA SER A 422 20.99 12.31 17.74
C SER A 422 19.80 12.58 18.67
N HIS A 423 18.62 12.00 18.38
CA HIS A 423 17.43 12.21 19.22
C HIS A 423 17.58 11.52 20.58
N VAL A 424 18.13 10.31 20.60
CA VAL A 424 18.33 9.55 21.85
C VAL A 424 19.42 10.17 22.72
N ILE A 425 20.52 10.66 22.12
CA ILE A 425 21.55 11.41 22.85
C ILE A 425 20.93 12.66 23.49
N ALA A 426 20.16 13.44 22.73
CA ALA A 426 19.49 14.63 23.24
C ALA A 426 18.47 14.30 24.34
N ALA A 427 17.70 13.22 24.19
CA ALA A 427 16.74 12.76 25.18
C ALA A 427 17.42 12.35 26.49
N ILE A 428 18.49 11.54 26.43
CA ILE A 428 19.26 11.14 27.62
C ILE A 428 19.81 12.36 28.36
N ALA A 429 20.40 13.30 27.63
CA ALA A 429 20.92 14.53 28.22
C ALA A 429 19.83 15.37 28.89
N LEU A 430 18.64 15.44 28.29
CA LEU A 430 17.50 16.16 28.85
C LEU A 430 16.89 15.44 30.06
N GLU A 431 16.78 14.11 30.05
CA GLU A 431 16.30 13.34 31.21
C GLU A 431 17.24 13.48 32.40
N LEU A 432 18.56 13.34 32.20
CA LEU A 432 19.54 13.56 33.28
C LEU A 432 19.49 15.00 33.83
N SER A 433 19.14 15.99 33.00
CA SER A 433 18.99 17.38 33.43
C SER A 433 17.72 17.67 34.25
N LYS A 434 16.77 16.74 34.35
CA LYS A 434 15.51 16.97 35.10
C LYS A 434 15.71 16.98 36.61
N PHE A 435 16.54 16.05 37.10
CA PHE A 435 16.77 15.85 38.52
C PHE A 435 18.15 16.35 38.98
N GLY A 436 19.15 16.27 38.10
CA GLY A 436 20.51 16.72 38.37
C GLY A 436 20.89 18.05 37.72
N SER A 437 22.18 18.39 37.80
CA SER A 437 22.75 19.50 37.04
C SER A 437 22.81 19.17 35.54
N PRO A 438 22.65 20.15 34.63
CA PRO A 438 22.68 19.89 33.19
C PRO A 438 24.00 19.22 32.78
N PRO A 439 23.97 18.04 32.13
CA PRO A 439 25.19 17.33 31.75
C PRO A 439 25.95 18.06 30.64
N GLU A 440 27.25 17.77 30.55
CA GLU A 440 28.09 18.19 29.43
C GLU A 440 28.26 17.03 28.45
N ILE A 441 27.97 17.25 27.17
CA ILE A 441 28.10 16.25 26.11
C ILE A 441 29.33 16.59 25.29
N HIS A 442 30.33 15.71 25.32
CA HIS A 442 31.59 15.88 24.60
C HIS A 442 31.64 15.05 23.33
N PHE A 443 31.67 15.74 22.19
CA PHE A 443 31.85 15.14 20.88
C PHE A 443 33.28 15.36 20.39
N GLY A 444 33.94 14.26 20.00
CA GLY A 444 35.18 14.32 19.24
C GLY A 444 34.93 14.67 17.77
N TRP A 445 35.89 15.31 17.11
CA TRP A 445 35.83 15.52 15.66
C TRP A 445 35.71 14.19 14.91
N SER A 446 34.85 14.18 13.89
CA SER A 446 34.79 13.07 12.95
C SER A 446 35.90 13.19 11.91
N ASP A 447 36.65 12.11 11.66
CA ASP A 447 37.63 12.01 10.55
C ASP A 447 36.97 12.01 9.14
N GLU A 448 35.67 12.30 9.04
CA GLU A 448 34.88 12.26 7.80
C GLU A 448 34.85 13.64 7.13
N SER A 449 34.87 13.68 5.79
CA SER A 449 34.74 14.94 5.05
C SER A 449 33.37 15.59 5.33
N THR A 450 33.32 16.92 5.40
CA THR A 450 32.08 17.68 5.67
C THR A 450 30.96 17.37 4.66
N LEU A 451 31.32 17.15 3.39
CA LEU A 451 30.37 16.79 2.34
C LEU A 451 29.81 15.37 2.54
N SER A 452 30.66 14.39 2.87
CA SER A 452 30.20 13.02 3.14
C SER A 452 29.32 12.96 4.39
N ALA A 453 29.64 13.74 5.42
CA ALA A 453 28.81 13.84 6.62
C ALA A 453 27.42 14.45 6.30
N ASN A 454 27.36 15.55 5.54
CA ASN A 454 26.06 16.16 5.19
C ASN A 454 25.23 15.29 4.23
N LEU A 455 25.87 14.60 3.28
CA LEU A 455 25.19 13.72 2.33
C LEU A 455 24.66 12.46 3.05
N SER A 456 25.44 11.90 3.96
CA SER A 456 24.99 10.80 4.81
C SER A 456 23.89 11.23 5.78
N PHE A 457 23.91 12.48 6.26
CA PHE A 457 22.80 13.05 7.04
C PHE A 457 21.51 13.12 6.21
N LEU A 458 21.59 13.58 4.96
CA LEU A 458 20.43 13.69 4.07
C LEU A 458 19.87 12.31 3.65
N LEU A 459 20.75 11.38 3.26
CA LEU A 459 20.36 10.09 2.68
C LEU A 459 20.07 9.02 3.74
N PHE A 460 20.87 8.98 4.81
CA PHE A 460 20.83 7.92 5.82
C PHE A 460 20.47 8.44 7.22
N GLY A 461 20.26 9.75 7.39
CA GLY A 461 20.11 10.36 8.71
C GLY A 461 21.38 10.26 9.55
N GLU A 462 22.54 10.07 8.91
CA GLU A 462 23.84 9.88 9.55
C GLU A 462 24.78 11.02 9.19
N GLY A 463 24.83 12.04 10.02
CA GLY A 463 25.83 13.07 9.83
C GLY A 463 25.58 14.26 10.70
N ASN A 464 26.66 14.91 11.09
CA ASN A 464 26.63 16.09 11.94
C ASN A 464 25.81 15.90 13.23
N VAL A 465 25.92 14.71 13.84
CA VAL A 465 25.25 14.35 15.12
C VAL A 465 25.41 15.43 16.19
N PRO A 466 26.61 16.02 16.43
CA PRO A 466 26.77 17.05 17.46
C PRO A 466 25.87 18.27 17.24
N TRP A 467 25.75 18.72 15.98
CA TRP A 467 24.91 19.86 15.62
C TRP A 467 23.44 19.57 15.80
N MET A 468 22.98 18.39 15.38
CA MET A 468 21.59 17.98 15.56
C MET A 468 21.23 17.86 17.05
N VAL A 469 22.11 17.30 17.87
CA VAL A 469 21.91 17.23 19.33
C VAL A 469 21.79 18.63 19.91
N LYS A 470 22.66 19.57 19.51
CA LYS A 470 22.58 20.97 19.95
C LYS A 470 21.25 21.63 19.57
N GLU A 471 20.78 21.45 18.34
CA GLU A 471 19.52 22.03 17.89
C GLU A 471 18.31 21.45 18.64
N LEU A 472 18.27 20.11 18.80
CA LEU A 472 17.20 19.42 19.52
C LEU A 472 17.14 19.84 21.00
N VAL A 473 18.28 19.90 21.66
CA VAL A 473 18.37 20.34 23.07
C VAL A 473 17.93 21.81 23.20
N SER A 474 18.36 22.68 22.29
CA SER A 474 17.99 24.12 22.32
C SER A 474 16.49 24.34 22.10
N LYS A 475 15.85 23.52 21.24
CA LYS A 475 14.40 23.56 21.02
C LYS A 475 13.62 22.99 22.21
N ALA A 476 14.11 21.92 22.83
CA ALA A 476 13.42 21.24 23.92
C ALA A 476 13.55 21.97 25.27
N GLN A 477 14.69 22.62 25.54
CA GLN A 477 14.93 23.39 26.76
C GLN A 477 15.33 24.83 26.38
N PRO A 478 14.39 25.78 26.35
CA PRO A 478 14.65 27.17 25.96
C PRO A 478 15.48 27.95 27.00
N ASN A 479 15.53 27.49 28.27
CA ASN A 479 16.29 28.16 29.31
C ASN A 479 17.79 27.77 29.22
N PRO A 480 18.70 28.72 28.93
CA PRO A 480 20.13 28.43 28.77
C PRO A 480 20.79 27.83 30.02
N GLU A 481 20.30 28.14 31.21
CA GLU A 481 20.90 27.65 32.47
C GLU A 481 20.57 26.18 32.76
N LYS A 482 19.45 25.69 32.21
CA LYS A 482 19.02 24.29 32.37
C LYS A 482 19.39 23.43 31.16
N GLN A 483 20.02 24.04 30.16
CA GLN A 483 20.33 23.38 28.90
C GLN A 483 21.59 22.52 29.05
N PRO A 484 21.54 21.21 28.73
CA PRO A 484 22.74 20.41 28.56
C PRO A 484 23.74 21.10 27.62
N ARG A 485 25.02 21.13 28.00
CA ARG A 485 26.05 21.83 27.23
C ARG A 485 26.65 20.90 26.19
N ILE A 486 26.67 21.32 24.93
CA ILE A 486 27.30 20.56 23.85
C ILE A 486 28.68 21.15 23.56
N ILE A 487 29.72 20.34 23.78
CA ILE A 487 31.12 20.69 23.51
C ILE A 487 31.60 19.81 22.36
N ILE A 488 32.17 20.45 21.33
CA ILE A 488 32.70 19.80 20.14
C ILE A 488 34.18 20.18 20.08
N GLY A 489 35.07 19.19 20.07
CA GLY A 489 36.50 19.44 20.23
C GLY A 489 37.37 18.27 19.85
#